data_AF-A0A7Y0QHT9-F1
#
_entry.id   AF-A0A7Y0QHT9-F1
#
_cell.length_a   1.000
_cell.length_b   1.000
_cell.length_c   1.000
_cell.angle_alpha   90.00
_cell.angle_beta   90.00
_cell.angle_gamma   90.00
#
_symmetry.space_group_name_H-M   'P 1'
#
loop_
_entity.id
_entity.type
_entity.pdbx_description
1 polymer ?
#
loop_
_entity_poly.entity_id
_entity_poly.type
_entity_poly.pdbx_seq_one_letter_code
_entity_poly.pdbx_strand_id
1 'polypeptide(L)'
;MAQATAAPAAVPAVVAAPAQSSPGVGAYVTAVYRDLFGRAPDPSGLQTWTAALTSGTPRVYVANAITRAAEYRSGLIRQAYEDFLGRAPDPTGMAHWLAAMDSGMTIQQMEGGFVASPEYFYRAGATDPVWVEQLYRHVLGRDAGAAEVRHWVSQLALGASREAVARGFLLSTERLSTDIDGYYQHLLRRGVDLEGRATWVTAIQQGARTEAVIGSIVASDEYAKRNGWLKPAAAPAPAPAPAPAPAPAPVPGPVAPVASSTGFPDATSTGVPDGVALTPYTGP
;
A
#
# COMPACT_ATOMS: atom_id res chain seq x y z
N MET A 1 -47.91 -58.75 21.04
CA MET A 1 -47.24 -58.06 19.92
C MET A 1 -46.92 -56.64 20.37
N ALA A 2 -45.64 -56.31 20.42
CA ALA A 2 -45.12 -55.03 20.85
C ALA A 2 -45.24 -54.00 19.71
N GLN A 3 -45.56 -52.75 20.03
CA GLN A 3 -45.23 -51.61 19.17
C GLN A 3 -44.39 -50.63 19.97
N ALA A 4 -43.22 -50.37 19.40
CA ALA A 4 -42.10 -49.66 19.98
C ALA A 4 -42.26 -48.15 19.88
N THR A 5 -41.82 -47.50 20.94
CA THR A 5 -41.44 -46.09 21.01
C THR A 5 -40.27 -45.81 20.07
N ALA A 6 -40.41 -44.84 19.17
CA ALA A 6 -39.30 -44.29 18.40
C ALA A 6 -38.98 -42.88 18.90
N ALA A 7 -37.81 -42.75 19.54
CA ALA A 7 -37.21 -41.47 19.90
C ALA A 7 -36.75 -40.73 18.62
N PRO A 8 -36.87 -39.39 18.55
CA PRO A 8 -36.31 -38.63 17.45
C PRO A 8 -34.78 -38.64 17.49
N ALA A 9 -34.20 -38.84 16.31
CA ALA A 9 -32.78 -39.01 16.05
C ALA A 9 -31.92 -37.85 16.57
N ALA A 10 -30.78 -38.20 17.15
CA ALA A 10 -29.72 -37.28 17.55
C ALA A 10 -29.20 -36.50 16.33
N VAL A 11 -29.23 -35.17 16.44
CA VAL A 11 -28.54 -34.25 15.54
C VAL A 11 -27.04 -34.55 15.61
N PRO A 12 -26.30 -34.65 14.50
CA PRO A 12 -24.86 -34.87 14.57
C PRO A 12 -24.21 -33.66 15.26
N ALA A 13 -23.37 -33.96 16.25
CA ALA A 13 -22.58 -32.97 16.98
C ALA A 13 -21.79 -32.11 15.99
N VAL A 14 -22.02 -30.79 16.04
CA VAL A 14 -21.12 -29.80 15.45
C VAL A 14 -19.73 -30.10 16.01
N VAL A 15 -18.81 -30.50 15.14
CA VAL A 15 -17.40 -30.62 15.49
C VAL A 15 -16.95 -29.25 15.95
N ALA A 16 -16.77 -29.11 17.26
CA ALA A 16 -16.22 -27.90 17.86
C ALA A 16 -14.86 -27.63 17.23
N ALA A 17 -14.73 -26.47 16.57
CA ALA A 17 -13.43 -25.88 16.26
C ALA A 17 -12.61 -25.81 17.57
N PRO A 18 -11.30 -26.11 17.55
CA PRO A 18 -10.53 -26.12 18.78
C PRO A 18 -10.54 -24.70 19.37
N ALA A 19 -10.92 -24.61 20.64
CA ALA A 19 -10.79 -23.39 21.44
C ALA A 19 -9.33 -22.95 21.44
N GLN A 20 -8.99 -21.96 20.61
CA GLN A 20 -7.72 -21.24 20.68
C GLN A 20 -7.75 -20.38 21.93
N SER A 21 -7.29 -20.94 23.05
CA SER A 21 -7.10 -20.22 24.30
C SER A 21 -6.16 -19.02 24.08
N SER A 22 -6.42 -17.98 24.86
CA SER A 22 -6.20 -16.54 24.66
C SER A 22 -4.79 -15.94 24.47
N PRO A 23 -3.62 -16.59 24.65
CA PRO A 23 -2.34 -15.87 24.62
C PRO A 23 -2.00 -15.23 23.26
N GLY A 24 -2.30 -15.91 22.15
CA GLY A 24 -1.98 -15.40 20.81
C GLY A 24 -2.81 -14.17 20.41
N VAL A 25 -4.09 -14.14 20.79
CA VAL A 25 -4.98 -12.98 20.57
C VAL A 25 -4.49 -11.79 21.40
N GLY A 26 -4.13 -12.02 22.67
CA GLY A 26 -3.58 -10.96 23.53
C GLY A 26 -2.26 -10.39 23.00
N ALA A 27 -1.37 -11.25 22.49
CA ALA A 27 -0.11 -10.83 21.84
C ALA A 27 -0.38 -9.99 20.58
N TYR A 28 -1.34 -10.40 19.75
CA TYR A 28 -1.79 -9.63 18.59
C TYR A 28 -2.31 -8.24 19.00
N VAL A 29 -3.23 -8.15 19.97
CA VAL A 29 -3.78 -6.85 20.42
C VAL A 29 -2.66 -5.96 20.96
N THR A 30 -1.75 -6.53 21.75
CA THR A 30 -0.59 -5.80 22.28
C THR A 30 0.31 -5.26 21.17
N ALA A 31 0.57 -6.05 20.13
CA ALA A 31 1.35 -5.63 18.97
C ALA A 31 0.66 -4.50 18.21
N VAL A 32 -0.66 -4.59 17.97
CA VAL A 32 -1.43 -3.51 17.34
C VAL A 32 -1.29 -2.20 18.11
N TYR A 33 -1.41 -2.24 19.44
CA TYR A 33 -1.27 -1.04 20.25
C TYR A 33 0.14 -0.46 20.21
N ARG A 34 1.17 -1.31 20.30
CA ARG A 34 2.56 -0.85 20.23
C ARG A 34 2.86 -0.24 18.86
N ASP A 35 2.42 -0.89 17.79
CA ASP A 35 2.76 -0.47 16.44
C ASP A 35 1.93 0.75 15.98
N LEU A 36 0.74 1.01 16.54
CA LEU A 36 -0.08 2.17 16.20
C LEU A 36 0.00 3.35 17.19
N PHE A 37 0.30 3.09 18.47
CA PHE A 37 0.34 4.11 19.52
C PHE A 37 1.70 4.24 20.23
N GLY A 38 2.64 3.33 19.97
CA GLY A 38 3.92 3.31 20.69
C GLY A 38 3.82 2.87 22.15
N ARG A 39 2.69 2.30 22.58
CA ARG A 39 2.47 1.86 23.98
C ARG A 39 1.71 0.53 24.06
N ALA A 40 1.71 -0.08 25.24
CA ALA A 40 0.86 -1.23 25.54
C ALA A 40 -0.61 -0.81 25.73
N PRO A 41 -1.59 -1.69 25.44
CA PRO A 41 -2.98 -1.47 25.83
C PRO A 41 -3.10 -1.48 27.35
N ASP A 42 -4.05 -0.71 27.89
CA ASP A 42 -4.42 -0.85 29.29
C ASP A 42 -5.10 -2.22 29.53
N PRO A 43 -5.13 -2.73 30.79
CA PRO A 43 -5.70 -4.04 31.06
C PRO A 43 -7.15 -4.21 30.63
N SER A 44 -7.97 -3.16 30.72
CA SER A 44 -9.39 -3.21 30.37
C SER A 44 -9.60 -3.23 28.85
N GLY A 45 -8.83 -2.42 28.11
CA GLY A 45 -8.81 -2.43 26.66
C GLY A 45 -8.32 -3.77 26.11
N LEU A 46 -7.23 -4.32 26.67
CA LEU A 46 -6.71 -5.62 26.29
C LEU A 46 -7.75 -6.73 26.49
N GLN A 47 -8.41 -6.75 27.65
CA GLN A 47 -9.45 -7.74 27.95
C GLN A 47 -10.64 -7.61 26.99
N THR A 48 -11.10 -6.39 26.72
CA THR A 48 -12.23 -6.11 25.83
C THR A 48 -11.96 -6.60 24.42
N TRP A 49 -10.81 -6.21 23.82
CA TRP A 49 -10.47 -6.62 22.46
C TRP A 49 -10.18 -8.11 22.35
N THR A 50 -9.52 -8.69 23.35
CA THR A 50 -9.27 -10.14 23.38
C THR A 50 -10.57 -10.92 23.42
N ALA A 51 -11.54 -10.49 24.25
CA ALA A 51 -12.86 -11.13 24.33
C ALA A 51 -13.62 -11.00 23.01
N ALA A 52 -13.64 -9.82 22.40
CA ALA A 52 -14.33 -9.58 21.13
C ALA A 52 -13.74 -10.43 19.98
N LEU A 53 -12.42 -10.52 19.87
CA LEU A 53 -11.77 -11.33 18.84
C LEU A 53 -11.99 -12.83 19.08
N THR A 54 -11.96 -13.27 20.35
CA THR A 54 -12.24 -14.67 20.71
C THR A 54 -13.70 -15.06 20.45
N SER A 55 -14.64 -14.11 20.54
CA SER A 55 -16.05 -14.33 20.20
C SER A 55 -16.36 -14.24 18.70
N GLY A 56 -15.34 -14.09 17.85
CA GLY A 56 -15.50 -14.12 16.39
C GLY A 56 -15.63 -12.75 15.73
N THR A 57 -15.40 -11.65 16.45
CA THR A 57 -15.33 -10.31 15.82
C THR A 57 -14.20 -10.29 14.79
N PRO A 58 -14.45 -9.88 13.54
CA PRO A 58 -13.39 -9.83 12.53
C PRO A 58 -12.32 -8.79 12.87
N ARG A 59 -11.05 -9.12 12.63
CA ARG A 59 -9.89 -8.25 12.91
C ARG A 59 -10.01 -6.84 12.33
N VAL A 60 -10.64 -6.70 11.16
CA VAL A 60 -10.85 -5.42 10.50
C VAL A 60 -11.70 -4.46 11.33
N TYR A 61 -12.63 -4.97 12.17
CA TYR A 61 -13.38 -4.12 13.09
C TYR A 61 -12.49 -3.56 14.19
N VAL A 62 -11.59 -4.38 14.75
CA VAL A 62 -10.62 -3.92 15.75
C VAL A 62 -9.66 -2.90 15.14
N ALA A 63 -9.14 -3.17 13.96
CA ALA A 63 -8.25 -2.26 13.26
C ALA A 63 -8.94 -0.91 12.95
N ASN A 64 -10.18 -0.93 12.46
CA ASN A 64 -10.97 0.27 12.19
C ASN A 64 -11.33 1.05 13.46
N ALA A 65 -11.67 0.36 14.55
CA ALA A 65 -11.97 1.02 15.82
C ALA A 65 -10.74 1.73 16.38
N ILE A 66 -9.58 1.08 16.27
CA ILE A 66 -8.30 1.62 16.75
C ILE A 66 -7.83 2.82 15.93
N THR A 67 -7.87 2.75 14.59
CA THR A 67 -7.43 3.88 13.73
C THR A 67 -8.41 5.06 13.74
N ARG A 68 -9.66 4.86 14.19
CA ARG A 68 -10.62 5.95 14.41
C ARG A 68 -10.57 6.52 15.83
N ALA A 69 -9.82 5.91 16.73
CA ALA A 69 -9.73 6.40 18.10
C ALA A 69 -9.14 7.81 18.15
N ALA A 70 -9.70 8.66 19.01
CA ALA A 70 -9.24 10.03 19.20
C ALA A 70 -7.75 10.08 19.57
N GLU A 71 -7.24 9.10 20.30
CA GLU A 71 -5.84 8.98 20.64
C GLU A 71 -4.93 8.85 19.41
N TYR A 72 -5.30 7.99 18.45
CA TYR A 72 -4.52 7.75 17.24
C TYR A 72 -4.43 9.05 16.43
N ARG A 73 -5.59 9.68 16.22
CA ARG A 73 -5.71 10.95 15.51
C ARG A 73 -4.98 12.08 16.22
N SER A 74 -5.04 12.15 17.55
CA SER A 74 -4.29 13.14 18.33
C SER A 74 -2.78 12.97 18.18
N GLY A 75 -2.31 11.71 18.08
CA GLY A 75 -0.93 11.39 17.75
C GLY A 75 -0.52 11.94 16.38
N LEU A 76 -1.30 11.63 15.35
CA LEU A 76 -1.07 12.13 13.98
C LEU A 76 -1.10 13.66 13.90
N ILE A 77 -2.07 14.30 14.53
CA ILE A 77 -2.19 15.76 14.55
C ILE A 77 -0.95 16.37 15.20
N ARG A 78 -0.52 15.86 16.37
CA ARG A 78 0.68 16.36 17.04
C ARG A 78 1.92 16.23 16.16
N GLN A 79 2.10 15.07 15.54
CA GLN A 79 3.20 14.84 14.63
C GLN A 79 3.17 15.81 13.44
N ALA A 80 2.01 16.03 12.81
CA ALA A 80 1.89 16.99 11.69
C ALA A 80 2.23 18.43 12.11
N TYR A 81 1.83 18.84 13.33
CA TYR A 81 2.20 20.13 13.91
C TYR A 81 3.73 20.26 14.11
N GLU A 82 4.38 19.21 14.59
CA GLU A 82 5.83 19.17 14.78
C GLU A 82 6.57 19.17 13.43
N ASP A 83 6.19 18.28 12.51
CA ASP A 83 6.86 18.08 11.22
C ASP A 83 6.70 19.29 10.28
N PHE A 84 5.52 19.93 10.25
CA PHE A 84 5.26 21.04 9.33
C PHE A 84 5.40 22.42 9.98
N LEU A 85 5.04 22.56 11.26
CA LEU A 85 5.04 23.86 11.93
C LEU A 85 6.08 23.97 13.06
N GLY A 86 6.82 22.91 13.40
CA GLY A 86 7.86 22.96 14.43
C GLY A 86 7.35 23.40 15.81
N ARG A 87 6.09 23.12 16.13
CA ARG A 87 5.48 23.46 17.43
C ARG A 87 4.41 22.45 17.79
N ALA A 88 4.01 22.37 19.05
CA ALA A 88 2.87 21.58 19.47
C ALA A 88 1.52 22.23 19.07
N PRO A 89 0.44 21.43 18.91
CA PRO A 89 -0.92 21.94 18.80
C PRO A 89 -1.34 22.64 20.10
N ASP A 90 -2.05 23.77 19.97
CA ASP A 90 -2.83 24.32 21.07
C ASP A 90 -4.15 23.52 21.24
N PRO A 91 -4.85 23.63 22.40
CA PRO A 91 -6.06 22.86 22.65
C PRO A 91 -7.18 23.10 21.63
N THR A 92 -7.32 24.33 21.13
CA THR A 92 -8.35 24.69 20.13
C THR A 92 -8.02 24.08 18.77
N GLY A 93 -6.76 24.18 18.34
CA GLY A 93 -6.28 23.54 17.11
C GLY A 93 -6.47 22.03 17.13
N MET A 94 -6.10 21.36 18.23
CA MET A 94 -6.32 19.92 18.40
C MET A 94 -7.80 19.56 18.28
N ALA A 95 -8.68 20.26 19.00
CA ALA A 95 -10.12 19.99 18.97
C ALA A 95 -10.73 20.20 17.57
N HIS A 96 -10.30 21.24 16.86
CA HIS A 96 -10.73 21.52 15.49
C HIS A 96 -10.40 20.36 14.54
N TRP A 97 -9.15 19.89 14.54
CA TRP A 97 -8.74 18.79 13.66
C TRP A 97 -9.42 17.47 14.00
N LEU A 98 -9.58 17.15 15.29
CA LEU A 98 -10.30 15.96 15.71
C LEU A 98 -11.75 15.97 15.21
N ALA A 99 -12.47 17.09 15.39
CA ALA A 99 -13.84 17.24 14.92
C ALA A 99 -13.95 17.13 13.38
N ALA A 100 -12.97 17.66 12.66
CA ALA A 100 -12.90 17.54 11.20
C ALA A 100 -12.67 16.08 10.76
N MET A 101 -11.77 15.36 11.42
CA MET A 101 -11.51 13.93 11.15
C MET A 101 -12.67 13.03 11.55
N ASP A 102 -13.43 13.38 12.59
CA ASP A 102 -14.70 12.75 12.96
C ASP A 102 -15.76 12.94 11.87
N SER A 103 -15.81 14.14 11.28
CA SER A 103 -16.67 14.47 10.14
C SER A 103 -16.18 13.88 8.81
N GLY A 104 -15.02 13.24 8.82
CA GLY A 104 -14.52 12.40 7.75
C GLY A 104 -13.38 12.97 6.92
N MET A 105 -12.76 14.07 7.37
CA MET A 105 -11.51 14.58 6.82
C MET A 105 -10.43 13.48 6.81
N THR A 106 -9.72 13.36 5.69
CA THR A 106 -8.60 12.42 5.54
C THR A 106 -7.31 13.00 6.10
N ILE A 107 -6.33 12.13 6.37
CA ILE A 107 -4.98 12.56 6.78
C ILE A 107 -4.38 13.52 5.76
N GLN A 108 -4.48 13.22 4.46
CA GLN A 108 -3.97 14.10 3.39
C GLN A 108 -4.65 15.47 3.37
N GLN A 109 -5.96 15.54 3.66
CA GLN A 109 -6.65 16.83 3.75
C GLN A 109 -6.18 17.64 4.97
N MET A 110 -5.97 16.97 6.10
CA MET A 110 -5.43 17.58 7.31
C MET A 110 -4.00 18.11 7.06
N GLU A 111 -3.09 17.28 6.56
CA GLU A 111 -1.72 17.68 6.17
C GLU A 111 -1.73 18.84 5.16
N GLY A 112 -2.65 18.81 4.20
CA GLY A 112 -2.85 19.87 3.23
C GLY A 112 -3.17 21.22 3.89
N GLY A 113 -3.99 21.21 4.94
CA GLY A 113 -4.29 22.40 5.73
C GLY A 113 -3.08 22.96 6.46
N PHE A 114 -2.13 22.12 6.89
CA PHE A 114 -0.88 22.57 7.49
C PHE A 114 0.03 23.22 6.45
N VAL A 115 0.36 22.50 5.38
CA VAL A 115 1.39 22.93 4.43
C VAL A 115 0.91 24.05 3.48
N ALA A 116 -0.41 24.21 3.31
CA ALA A 116 -0.98 25.37 2.61
C ALA A 116 -1.19 26.59 3.52
N SER A 117 -1.03 26.45 4.83
CA SER A 117 -1.33 27.54 5.78
C SER A 117 -0.42 28.76 5.59
N PRO A 118 -0.89 29.96 5.96
CA PRO A 118 -0.03 31.13 6.05
C PRO A 118 1.18 30.91 6.96
N GLU A 119 1.02 30.22 8.10
CA GLU A 119 2.13 29.95 9.03
C GLU A 119 3.24 29.15 8.35
N TYR A 120 2.90 28.07 7.66
CA TYR A 120 3.87 27.27 6.91
C TYR A 120 4.55 28.09 5.80
N PHE A 121 3.76 28.88 5.05
CA PHE A 121 4.28 29.75 3.99
C PHE A 121 5.30 30.78 4.52
N TYR A 122 5.00 31.45 5.63
CA TYR A 122 5.92 32.41 6.23
C TYR A 122 7.18 31.74 6.77
N ARG A 123 7.06 30.57 7.39
CA ARG A 123 8.21 29.78 7.88
C ARG A 123 9.11 29.31 6.74
N ALA A 124 8.53 28.97 5.59
CA ALA A 124 9.29 28.57 4.41
C ALA A 124 10.07 29.74 3.79
N GLY A 125 9.78 31.00 4.11
CA GLY A 125 10.46 32.17 3.53
C GLY A 125 9.55 33.11 2.74
N ALA A 126 8.23 32.92 2.83
CA ALA A 126 7.20 33.84 2.35
C ALA A 126 7.23 34.16 0.85
N THR A 127 7.75 33.24 0.02
CA THR A 127 7.69 33.33 -1.44
C THR A 127 7.27 31.99 -2.03
N ASP A 128 6.55 32.02 -3.15
CA ASP A 128 6.03 30.81 -3.77
C ASP A 128 7.13 29.81 -4.21
N PRO A 129 8.26 30.24 -4.82
CA PRO A 129 9.33 29.31 -5.17
C PRO A 129 9.91 28.57 -3.96
N VAL A 130 10.22 29.30 -2.88
CA VAL A 130 10.83 28.70 -1.68
C VAL A 130 9.82 27.82 -0.93
N TRP A 131 8.54 28.20 -0.93
CA TRP A 131 7.47 27.35 -0.41
C TRP A 131 7.35 26.04 -1.18
N VAL A 132 7.41 26.05 -2.51
CA VAL A 132 7.41 24.83 -3.34
C VAL A 132 8.64 23.97 -3.03
N GLU A 133 9.84 24.56 -2.95
CA GLU A 133 11.06 23.85 -2.58
C GLU A 133 10.96 23.19 -1.19
N GLN A 134 10.28 23.85 -0.24
CA GLN A 134 10.02 23.30 1.08
C GLN A 134 9.04 22.12 1.01
N LEU A 135 8.00 22.17 0.17
CA LEU A 135 7.08 21.05 -0.05
C LEU A 135 7.82 19.81 -0.58
N TYR A 136 8.72 19.97 -1.56
CA TYR A 136 9.54 18.85 -2.05
C TYR A 136 10.32 18.18 -0.91
N ARG A 137 10.96 18.97 -0.05
CA ARG A 137 11.75 18.43 1.07
C ARG A 137 10.90 17.81 2.17
N HIS A 138 9.85 18.49 2.64
CA HIS A 138 9.04 18.02 3.77
C HIS A 138 8.01 16.96 3.39
N VAL A 139 7.45 17.02 2.17
CA VAL A 139 6.39 16.11 1.73
C VAL A 139 6.96 14.94 0.92
N LEU A 140 7.94 15.18 0.05
CA LEU A 140 8.49 14.13 -0.84
C LEU A 140 9.85 13.61 -0.38
N GLY A 141 10.50 14.27 0.59
CA GLY A 141 11.79 13.82 1.12
C GLY A 141 12.96 14.04 0.15
N ARG A 142 12.82 14.93 -0.84
CA ARG A 142 13.88 15.22 -1.83
C ARG A 142 13.92 16.69 -2.22
N ASP A 143 15.01 17.11 -2.87
CA ASP A 143 15.10 18.45 -3.45
C ASP A 143 14.34 18.55 -4.78
N ALA A 144 13.89 19.77 -5.08
CA ALA A 144 13.19 20.09 -6.31
C ALA A 144 14.18 20.48 -7.43
N GLY A 145 13.91 20.04 -8.65
CA GLY A 145 14.56 20.58 -9.84
C GLY A 145 14.01 21.97 -10.22
N ALA A 146 14.83 22.81 -10.86
CA ALA A 146 14.40 24.16 -11.26
C ALA A 146 13.17 24.18 -12.19
N ALA A 147 12.98 23.15 -13.02
CA ALA A 147 11.80 23.01 -13.87
C ALA A 147 10.53 22.67 -13.07
N GLU A 148 10.66 21.83 -12.04
CA GLU A 148 9.56 21.47 -11.13
C GLU A 148 9.07 22.69 -10.36
N VAL A 149 9.99 23.49 -9.80
CA VAL A 149 9.63 24.74 -9.10
C VAL A 149 8.91 25.71 -10.05
N ARG A 150 9.46 25.92 -11.26
CA ARG A 150 8.82 26.79 -12.27
C ARG A 150 7.42 26.32 -12.65
N HIS A 151 7.20 25.01 -12.77
CA HIS A 151 5.88 24.46 -13.07
C HIS A 151 4.86 24.88 -12.01
N TRP A 152 5.12 24.62 -10.73
CA TRP A 152 4.17 24.95 -9.66
C TRP A 152 3.97 26.45 -9.47
N VAL A 153 5.05 27.25 -9.57
CA VAL A 153 4.95 28.71 -9.52
C VAL A 153 4.08 29.25 -10.65
N SER A 154 4.16 28.65 -11.86
CA SER A 154 3.27 29.03 -12.96
C SER A 154 1.81 28.71 -12.66
N GLN A 155 1.51 27.58 -12.00
CA GLN A 155 0.13 27.23 -11.61
C GLN A 155 -0.44 28.24 -10.60
N LEU A 156 0.37 28.66 -9.61
CA LEU A 156 -0.01 29.69 -8.64
C LEU A 156 -0.28 31.04 -9.34
N ALA A 157 0.58 31.42 -10.30
CA ALA A 157 0.38 32.64 -11.08
C ALA A 157 -0.88 32.59 -11.96
N LEU A 158 -1.31 31.40 -12.39
CA LEU A 158 -2.57 31.17 -13.10
C LEU A 158 -3.80 31.09 -12.17
N GLY A 159 -3.62 31.30 -10.87
CA GLY A 159 -4.71 31.36 -9.88
C GLY A 159 -4.98 30.06 -9.14
N ALA A 160 -4.14 29.03 -9.27
CA ALA A 160 -4.22 27.87 -8.38
C ALA A 160 -3.97 28.30 -6.93
N SER A 161 -4.72 27.75 -5.99
CA SER A 161 -4.51 28.02 -4.57
C SER A 161 -3.36 27.16 -4.00
N ARG A 162 -2.79 27.57 -2.87
CA ARG A 162 -1.78 26.76 -2.17
C ARG A 162 -2.33 25.43 -1.69
N GLU A 163 -3.61 25.37 -1.33
CA GLU A 163 -4.30 24.13 -0.97
C GLU A 163 -4.39 23.19 -2.17
N ALA A 164 -4.66 23.71 -3.37
CA ALA A 164 -4.71 22.90 -4.59
C ALA A 164 -3.33 22.31 -4.93
N VAL A 165 -2.27 23.12 -4.80
CA VAL A 165 -0.88 22.66 -5.00
C VAL A 165 -0.47 21.65 -3.93
N ALA A 166 -0.67 21.96 -2.65
CA ALA A 166 -0.39 21.07 -1.52
C ALA A 166 -1.07 19.70 -1.67
N ARG A 167 -2.35 19.69 -2.07
CA ARG A 167 -3.09 18.45 -2.37
C ARG A 167 -2.44 17.67 -3.51
N GLY A 168 -1.93 18.34 -4.54
CA GLY A 168 -1.19 17.70 -5.64
C GLY A 168 0.05 16.94 -5.16
N PHE A 169 0.80 17.49 -4.21
CA PHE A 169 1.93 16.80 -3.58
C PHE A 169 1.48 15.63 -2.71
N LEU A 170 0.47 15.84 -1.85
CA LEU A 170 0.01 14.86 -0.87
C LEU A 170 -0.72 13.66 -1.48
N LEU A 171 -1.33 13.85 -2.64
CA LEU A 171 -1.97 12.77 -3.43
C LEU A 171 -1.09 12.28 -4.60
N SER A 172 0.15 12.76 -4.70
CA SER A 172 1.08 12.29 -5.72
C SER A 172 1.39 10.81 -5.52
N THR A 173 1.61 10.11 -6.64
CA THR A 173 2.05 8.69 -6.60
C THR A 173 3.35 8.53 -5.83
N GLU A 174 4.25 9.52 -5.89
CA GLU A 174 5.51 9.54 -5.15
C GLU A 174 5.28 9.54 -3.63
N ARG A 175 4.52 10.51 -3.12
CA ARG A 175 4.18 10.58 -1.68
C ARG A 175 3.47 9.32 -1.21
N LEU A 176 2.41 8.93 -1.90
CA LEU A 176 1.58 7.80 -1.47
C LEU A 176 2.35 6.48 -1.50
N SER A 177 3.22 6.28 -2.49
CA SER A 177 4.08 5.09 -2.56
C SER A 177 5.03 5.00 -1.36
N THR A 178 5.65 6.12 -0.97
CA THR A 178 6.53 6.18 0.19
C THR A 178 5.79 5.87 1.48
N ASP A 179 4.60 6.45 1.68
CA ASP A 179 3.77 6.18 2.87
C ASP A 179 3.36 4.70 2.95
N ILE A 180 2.88 4.14 1.84
CA ILE A 180 2.46 2.73 1.76
C ILE A 180 3.66 1.81 2.04
N ASP A 181 4.81 2.07 1.43
CA ASP A 181 6.03 1.31 1.70
C ASP A 181 6.42 1.38 3.18
N GLY A 182 6.34 2.57 3.78
CA GLY A 182 6.54 2.78 5.21
C GLY A 182 5.61 1.92 6.07
N TYR A 183 4.32 1.87 5.77
CA TYR A 183 3.36 1.06 6.53
C TYR A 183 3.64 -0.44 6.42
N TYR A 184 3.92 -0.95 5.23
CA TYR A 184 4.26 -2.37 5.03
C TYR A 184 5.58 -2.73 5.74
N GLN A 185 6.59 -1.86 5.64
CA GLN A 185 7.85 -2.08 6.34
C GLN A 185 7.67 -2.04 7.85
N HIS A 186 6.93 -1.06 8.38
CA HIS A 186 6.72 -0.94 9.83
C HIS A 186 5.93 -2.13 10.41
N LEU A 187 4.81 -2.48 9.78
CA LEU A 187 3.83 -3.44 10.31
C LEU A 187 4.14 -4.89 9.93
N LEU A 188 4.68 -5.15 8.73
CA LEU A 188 4.96 -6.51 8.23
C LEU A 188 6.46 -6.81 8.13
N ARG A 189 7.35 -5.81 8.11
CA ARG A 189 8.80 -5.92 7.83
C ARG A 189 9.10 -6.50 6.45
N ARG A 190 8.31 -6.10 5.47
CA ARG A 190 8.55 -6.37 4.06
C ARG A 190 8.03 -5.21 3.22
N GLY A 191 8.41 -5.18 1.95
CA GLY A 191 7.79 -4.28 0.98
C GLY A 191 6.40 -4.77 0.54
N VAL A 192 5.59 -3.83 0.05
CA VAL A 192 4.44 -4.15 -0.80
C VAL A 192 4.93 -4.42 -2.23
N ASP A 193 4.25 -5.30 -2.95
CA ASP A 193 4.50 -5.52 -4.37
C ASP A 193 3.98 -4.35 -5.22
N LEU A 194 4.42 -4.28 -6.48
CA LEU A 194 4.13 -3.14 -7.37
C LEU A 194 2.62 -2.99 -7.65
N GLU A 195 1.91 -4.10 -7.84
CA GLU A 195 0.48 -4.10 -8.16
C GLU A 195 -0.36 -3.72 -6.94
N GLY A 196 -0.04 -4.30 -5.78
CA GLY A 196 -0.66 -3.95 -4.50
C GLY A 196 -0.46 -2.48 -4.14
N ARG A 197 0.74 -1.94 -4.37
CA ARG A 197 1.03 -0.52 -4.18
C ARG A 197 0.19 0.35 -5.10
N ALA A 198 0.17 0.05 -6.40
CA ALA A 198 -0.61 0.81 -7.38
C ALA A 198 -2.10 0.83 -7.03
N THR A 199 -2.63 -0.32 -6.59
CA THR A 199 -4.02 -0.45 -6.13
C THR A 199 -4.32 0.50 -4.96
N TRP A 200 -3.45 0.55 -3.95
CA TRP A 200 -3.61 1.45 -2.80
C TRP A 200 -3.48 2.92 -3.18
N VAL A 201 -2.51 3.27 -4.02
CA VAL A 201 -2.34 4.64 -4.53
C VAL A 201 -3.62 5.10 -5.23
N THR A 202 -4.16 4.30 -6.15
CA THR A 202 -5.40 4.64 -6.86
C THR A 202 -6.58 4.75 -5.91
N ALA A 203 -6.71 3.85 -4.93
CA ALA A 203 -7.79 3.93 -3.95
C ALA A 203 -7.75 5.24 -3.16
N ILE A 204 -6.57 5.65 -2.67
CA ILE A 204 -6.40 6.89 -1.90
C ILE A 204 -6.65 8.12 -2.77
N GLN A 205 -6.17 8.12 -4.03
CA GLN A 205 -6.44 9.19 -4.99
C GLN A 205 -7.94 9.33 -5.30
N GLN A 206 -8.71 8.25 -5.19
CA GLN A 206 -10.18 8.25 -5.34
C GLN A 206 -10.93 8.58 -4.04
N GLY A 207 -10.21 8.91 -2.96
CA GLY A 207 -10.80 9.34 -1.69
C GLY A 207 -10.86 8.27 -0.61
N ALA A 208 -10.23 7.10 -0.82
CA ALA A 208 -10.02 6.16 0.27
C ALA A 208 -9.13 6.78 1.35
N ARG A 209 -9.37 6.39 2.60
CA ARG A 209 -8.56 6.82 3.73
C ARG A 209 -7.27 6.01 3.81
N THR A 210 -6.19 6.66 4.18
CA THR A 210 -4.90 6.00 4.40
C THR A 210 -4.98 4.95 5.51
N GLU A 211 -5.85 5.19 6.50
CA GLU A 211 -6.16 4.24 7.56
C GLU A 211 -6.75 2.92 7.04
N ALA A 212 -7.30 2.87 5.83
CA ALA A 212 -7.73 1.63 5.19
C ALA A 212 -6.54 0.71 4.86
N VAL A 213 -5.38 1.28 4.48
CA VAL A 213 -4.14 0.53 4.25
C VAL A 213 -3.70 -0.12 5.55
N ILE A 214 -3.54 0.68 6.62
CA ILE A 214 -3.16 0.21 7.96
C ILE A 214 -4.15 -0.84 8.45
N GLY A 215 -5.45 -0.57 8.32
CA GLY A 215 -6.53 -1.46 8.72
C GLY A 215 -6.47 -2.82 8.00
N SER A 216 -6.20 -2.81 6.69
CA SER A 216 -6.06 -4.03 5.89
C SER A 216 -4.84 -4.87 6.30
N ILE A 217 -3.71 -4.20 6.59
CA ILE A 217 -2.48 -4.86 7.03
C ILE A 217 -2.69 -5.51 8.39
N VAL A 218 -3.19 -4.74 9.37
CA VAL A 218 -3.46 -5.25 10.72
C VAL A 218 -4.49 -6.38 10.70
N ALA A 219 -5.50 -6.28 9.83
CA ALA A 219 -6.52 -7.32 9.67
C ALA A 219 -6.03 -8.59 8.95
N SER A 220 -4.83 -8.58 8.37
CA SER A 220 -4.32 -9.69 7.55
C SER A 220 -3.89 -10.91 8.36
N ASP A 221 -3.93 -12.08 7.71
CA ASP A 221 -3.35 -13.31 8.24
C ASP A 221 -1.85 -13.21 8.48
N GLU A 222 -1.15 -12.45 7.65
CA GLU A 222 0.28 -12.26 7.78
C GLU A 222 0.64 -11.54 9.08
N TYR A 223 -0.04 -10.42 9.36
CA TYR A 223 0.17 -9.68 10.59
C TYR A 223 -0.22 -10.50 11.83
N ALA A 224 -1.30 -11.28 11.75
CA ALA A 224 -1.70 -12.17 12.85
C ALA A 224 -0.73 -13.33 13.06
N LYS A 225 -0.12 -13.88 12.00
CA LYS A 225 0.94 -14.91 12.11
C LYS A 225 2.19 -14.33 12.76
N ARG A 226 2.61 -13.17 12.28
CA ARG A 226 3.77 -12.44 12.79
C ARG A 226 3.68 -12.15 14.29
N ASN A 227 2.48 -11.81 14.77
CA ASN A 227 2.23 -11.41 16.15
C ASN A 227 1.63 -12.54 17.01
N GLY A 228 1.83 -13.80 16.62
CA GLY A 228 1.61 -14.96 17.48
C GLY A 228 0.16 -15.40 17.65
N TRP A 229 -0.80 -14.82 16.92
CA TRP A 229 -2.17 -15.32 16.92
C TRP A 229 -2.32 -16.53 16.01
N LEU A 230 -2.00 -16.40 14.73
CA LEU A 230 -2.10 -17.52 13.80
C LEU A 230 -0.79 -18.30 13.80
N LYS A 231 -0.85 -19.62 13.86
CA LYS A 231 0.36 -20.44 13.68
C LYS A 231 0.92 -20.17 12.28
N PRO A 232 2.24 -19.92 12.12
CA PRO A 232 2.86 -19.95 10.80
C PRO A 232 2.52 -21.30 10.16
N ALA A 233 2.18 -21.31 8.87
CA ALA A 233 2.11 -22.57 8.15
C ALA A 233 3.46 -23.28 8.37
N ALA A 234 3.43 -24.58 8.67
CA ALA A 234 4.66 -25.36 8.66
C ALA A 234 5.35 -25.08 7.32
N ALA A 235 6.64 -24.70 7.37
CA ALA A 235 7.39 -24.51 6.14
C ALA A 235 7.14 -25.74 5.26
N PRO A 236 6.83 -25.58 3.96
CA PRO A 236 6.88 -26.73 3.07
C PRO A 236 8.24 -27.39 3.30
N ALA A 237 8.26 -28.70 3.48
CA ALA A 237 9.50 -29.46 3.56
C ALA A 237 10.44 -28.95 2.45
N PRO A 238 11.74 -28.77 2.69
CA PRO A 238 12.66 -28.32 1.65
C PRO A 238 12.38 -29.15 0.40
N ALA A 239 12.08 -28.47 -0.71
CA ALA A 239 11.85 -29.16 -1.97
C ALA A 239 13.02 -30.14 -2.17
N PRO A 240 12.77 -31.39 -2.61
CA PRO A 240 13.87 -32.27 -2.99
C PRO A 240 14.78 -31.47 -3.92
N ALA A 241 16.10 -31.51 -3.67
CA ALA A 241 17.08 -30.80 -4.47
C ALA A 241 16.72 -30.98 -5.96
N PRO A 242 16.72 -29.90 -6.77
CA PRO A 242 16.38 -30.03 -8.18
C PRO A 242 17.24 -31.14 -8.76
N ALA A 243 16.61 -32.11 -9.43
CA ALA A 243 17.34 -33.10 -10.19
C ALA A 243 18.35 -32.34 -11.09
N PRO A 244 19.60 -32.84 -11.23
CA PRO A 244 20.57 -32.17 -12.10
C PRO A 244 19.91 -31.93 -13.45
N ALA A 245 20.00 -30.68 -13.94
CA ALA A 245 19.39 -30.31 -15.20
C ALA A 245 19.80 -31.31 -16.29
N PRO A 246 18.89 -31.73 -17.19
CA PRO A 246 19.30 -32.50 -18.35
C PRO A 246 20.39 -31.71 -19.08
N ALA A 247 21.48 -32.39 -19.44
CA ALA A 247 22.60 -31.77 -20.16
C ALA A 247 22.04 -30.96 -21.35
N PRO A 248 22.56 -29.75 -21.61
CA PRO A 248 22.11 -28.94 -22.73
C PRO A 248 22.19 -29.77 -24.02
N ALA A 249 21.12 -29.75 -24.82
CA ALA A 249 21.17 -30.30 -26.17
C ALA A 249 22.34 -29.65 -26.92
N PRO A 250 23.12 -30.40 -27.72
CA PRO A 250 24.25 -29.84 -28.44
C PRO A 250 23.77 -28.71 -29.35
N VAL A 251 24.43 -27.55 -29.22
CA VAL A 251 24.22 -26.39 -30.07
C VAL A 251 24.44 -26.82 -31.53
N PRO A 252 23.50 -26.56 -32.47
CA PRO A 252 23.78 -26.75 -33.88
C PRO A 252 24.99 -25.89 -34.27
N GLY A 253 26.04 -26.55 -34.76
CA GLY A 253 27.24 -25.88 -35.26
C GLY A 253 26.96 -25.00 -36.49
N PRO A 254 27.91 -24.13 -36.86
CA PRO A 254 27.74 -23.15 -37.93
C PRO A 254 27.46 -23.83 -39.29
N VAL A 255 26.48 -23.30 -40.01
CA VAL A 255 26.22 -23.66 -41.41
C VAL A 255 27.41 -23.25 -42.29
N ALA A 256 28.02 -24.24 -42.94
CA ALA A 256 29.14 -24.10 -43.88
C ALA A 256 28.67 -23.55 -45.26
N PRO A 257 29.58 -22.96 -46.07
CA PRO A 257 29.20 -22.17 -47.24
C PRO A 257 28.79 -23.04 -48.44
N VAL A 258 27.91 -22.51 -49.28
CA VAL A 258 27.47 -23.15 -50.53
C VAL A 258 28.57 -23.00 -51.58
N ALA A 259 29.18 -24.12 -51.98
CA ALA A 259 30.16 -24.16 -53.07
C ALA A 259 29.45 -24.39 -54.42
N SER A 260 29.76 -23.53 -55.39
CA SER A 260 29.39 -23.65 -56.79
C SER A 260 30.03 -24.88 -57.43
N SER A 261 29.27 -25.67 -58.20
CA SER A 261 29.80 -26.63 -59.17
C SER A 261 28.94 -26.64 -60.43
N THR A 262 29.64 -26.51 -61.54
CA THR A 262 29.28 -26.27 -62.95
C THR A 262 28.57 -27.43 -63.66
N GLY A 263 27.66 -27.15 -64.59
CA GLY A 263 27.32 -28.07 -65.70
C GLY A 263 25.86 -28.05 -66.22
N PHE A 264 25.57 -27.15 -67.16
CA PHE A 264 24.44 -27.17 -68.13
C PHE A 264 24.67 -28.24 -69.23
N PRO A 265 23.70 -28.63 -70.11
CA PRO A 265 22.90 -27.75 -71.02
C PRO A 265 21.42 -28.24 -71.24
N ASP A 266 20.48 -27.60 -71.94
CA ASP A 266 20.29 -26.28 -72.57
C ASP A 266 18.77 -26.00 -72.72
N ALA A 267 18.48 -24.72 -73.00
CA ALA A 267 17.30 -23.98 -73.46
C ALA A 267 15.93 -24.65 -73.76
N THR A 268 14.84 -24.01 -73.29
CA THR A 268 14.15 -22.86 -73.96
C THR A 268 13.14 -22.22 -72.98
N SER A 269 13.29 -20.92 -72.66
CA SER A 269 12.48 -19.77 -73.13
C SER A 269 10.97 -19.93 -72.85
N THR A 270 10.28 -19.11 -72.04
CA THR A 270 10.07 -17.65 -72.12
C THR A 270 9.31 -17.13 -70.87
N GLY A 271 9.58 -15.90 -70.40
CA GLY A 271 8.56 -15.03 -69.77
C GLY A 271 8.86 -14.40 -68.40
N VAL A 272 9.42 -13.19 -68.40
CA VAL A 272 9.41 -12.11 -67.35
C VAL A 272 8.22 -11.16 -67.69
N PRO A 273 7.58 -10.28 -66.85
CA PRO A 273 8.07 -9.45 -65.70
C PRO A 273 7.19 -9.43 -64.42
N ASP A 274 7.74 -9.15 -63.23
CA ASP A 274 8.04 -7.85 -62.53
C ASP A 274 6.85 -7.04 -62.00
N GLY A 275 6.96 -6.62 -60.72
CA GLY A 275 6.60 -5.24 -60.36
C GLY A 275 5.94 -4.98 -59.00
N VAL A 276 6.68 -4.23 -58.18
CA VAL A 276 6.27 -3.09 -57.32
C VAL A 276 6.34 -3.30 -55.80
N ALA A 277 6.97 -2.31 -55.16
CA ALA A 277 7.44 -2.26 -53.79
C ALA A 277 6.82 -1.08 -52.98
N LEU A 278 6.88 -1.21 -51.64
CA LEU A 278 6.83 -0.18 -50.55
C LEU A 278 5.47 0.54 -50.32
N THR A 279 4.98 0.83 -49.10
CA THR A 279 5.55 1.47 -47.88
C THR A 279 4.71 1.19 -46.60
N PRO A 280 5.18 1.54 -45.37
CA PRO A 280 4.44 1.37 -44.10
C PRO A 280 3.58 2.60 -43.67
N TYR A 281 2.48 2.33 -42.96
CA TYR A 281 1.41 3.25 -42.57
C TYR A 281 1.47 3.68 -41.10
N THR A 282 1.20 4.96 -40.82
CA THR A 282 1.00 5.56 -39.49
C THR A 282 -0.40 6.13 -39.34
N GLY A 283 -1.05 5.84 -38.21
CA GLY A 283 -2.10 6.66 -37.59
C GLY A 283 -3.44 5.94 -37.37
N PRO A 284 -4.39 6.58 -36.68
CA PRO A 284 -4.31 7.85 -35.95
C PRO A 284 -3.99 7.72 -34.45
#